data_AF-A0AAD7UTL3-F1
#
_entry.id   AF-A0AAD7UTL3-F1
#
_cell.length_a   1.000
_cell.length_b   1.000
_cell.length_c   1.000
_cell.angle_alpha   90.00
_cell.angle_beta   90.00
_cell.angle_gamma   90.00
#
_symmetry.space_group_name_H-M   'P 1'
#
loop_
_entity.id
_entity.type
_entity.pdbx_description
1 polymer ?
#
loop_
_entity_poly.entity_id
_entity_poly.type
_entity_poly.pdbx_seq_one_letter_code
_entity_poly.pdbx_strand_id
1 'polypeptide(L)'
;MKCSIREYQPSDQDAVRKLYLEQSQRTERQRVVSSVIRHSTARRSWQAGIVGILSLQLTPMLTHRAAVIAMALWSAGIGLTWFFWIREQDRRRAFEDSQRIANHLATLHEQQQEGYNRVWVMMQDNTQGLVGAVGLEYVYEEGEGRIWNLTGVESRIQLALVQKVIQFARQSDISVLVEMKQSIPETVSS
;
A
#
# COMPACT_ATOMS: atom_id res chain seq x y z
N MET A 1 19.84 14.00 -10.20
CA MET A 1 18.45 13.85 -10.69
C MET A 1 17.74 15.14 -10.36
N LYS A 2 17.22 15.86 -11.37
CA LYS A 2 16.40 17.05 -11.13
C LYS A 2 14.95 16.60 -11.04
N CYS A 3 14.28 17.04 -9.99
CA CYS A 3 12.87 16.78 -9.75
C CYS A 3 12.20 18.12 -9.52
N SER A 4 11.02 18.31 -10.10
CA SER A 4 10.24 19.54 -10.03
C SER A 4 8.93 19.27 -9.31
N ILE A 5 8.54 20.18 -8.42
CA ILE A 5 7.25 20.12 -7.72
C ILE A 5 6.31 21.11 -8.40
N ARG A 6 5.12 20.66 -8.78
CA ARG A 6 4.06 21.50 -9.34
C ARG A 6 2.71 21.17 -8.71
N GLU A 7 1.73 22.04 -8.94
CA GLU A 7 0.36 21.75 -8.54
C GLU A 7 -0.22 20.60 -9.35
N TYR A 8 -1.08 19.83 -8.70
CA TYR A 8 -1.82 18.73 -9.30
C TYR A 8 -2.71 19.25 -10.42
N GLN A 9 -2.76 18.51 -11.52
CA GLN A 9 -3.73 18.69 -12.58
C GLN A 9 -4.62 17.45 -12.69
N PRO A 10 -5.88 17.57 -13.15
CA PRO A 10 -6.76 16.41 -13.35
C PRO A 10 -6.16 15.31 -14.25
N SER A 11 -5.29 15.67 -15.20
CA SER A 11 -4.54 14.74 -16.05
C SER A 11 -3.55 13.85 -15.28
N ASP A 12 -3.19 14.20 -14.05
CA ASP A 12 -2.25 13.46 -13.21
C ASP A 12 -2.90 12.28 -12.48
N GLN A 13 -4.24 12.19 -12.47
CA GLN A 13 -4.99 11.17 -11.73
C GLN A 13 -4.53 9.74 -12.07
N ASP A 14 -4.39 9.44 -13.36
CA ASP A 14 -3.92 8.13 -13.83
C ASP A 14 -2.45 7.87 -13.47
N ALA A 15 -1.62 8.92 -13.48
CA ALA A 15 -0.22 8.81 -13.10
C ALA A 15 -0.06 8.53 -11.60
N VAL A 16 -0.86 9.17 -10.75
CA VAL A 16 -0.92 8.89 -9.31
C VAL A 16 -1.39 7.46 -9.05
N ARG A 17 -2.44 7.02 -9.75
CA ARG A 17 -2.93 5.63 -9.65
C ARG A 17 -1.84 4.64 -10.00
N LYS A 18 -1.13 4.88 -11.11
CA LYS A 18 -0.03 4.03 -11.57
C LYS A 18 1.12 4.00 -10.57
N LEU A 19 1.53 5.16 -10.03
CA LEU A 19 2.55 5.24 -9.00
C LEU A 19 2.20 4.40 -7.76
N TYR A 20 0.96 4.50 -7.27
CA TYR A 20 0.51 3.71 -6.13
C TYR A 20 0.56 2.20 -6.40
N LEU A 21 0.10 1.77 -7.58
CA LEU A 21 0.15 0.37 -8.00
C LEU A 21 1.57 -0.15 -8.13
N GLU A 22 2.48 0.63 -8.73
CA GLU A 22 3.90 0.27 -8.84
C GLU A 22 4.56 0.14 -7.46
N GLN A 23 4.26 1.06 -6.54
CA GLN A 23 4.75 1.00 -5.16
C GLN A 23 4.20 -0.21 -4.40
N SER A 24 2.91 -0.51 -4.57
CA SER A 24 2.27 -1.70 -3.99
C SER A 24 2.92 -2.99 -4.52
N GLN A 25 3.16 -3.08 -5.83
CA GLN A 25 3.81 -4.25 -6.46
C GLN A 25 5.23 -4.50 -5.93
N ARG A 26 6.02 -3.46 -5.66
CA ARG A 26 7.37 -3.61 -5.10
C ARG A 26 7.38 -4.25 -3.71
N THR A 27 6.34 -3.99 -2.92
CA THR A 27 6.19 -4.54 -1.57
C THR A 27 5.28 -5.78 -1.50
N GLU A 28 4.67 -6.17 -2.64
CA GLU A 28 3.67 -7.24 -2.77
C GLU A 28 4.19 -8.57 -2.22
N ARG A 29 5.39 -9.01 -2.64
CA ARG A 29 5.92 -10.33 -2.23
C ARG A 29 6.12 -10.43 -0.73
N GLN A 30 6.74 -9.43 -0.11
CA GLN A 30 6.98 -9.43 1.34
C GLN A 30 5.68 -9.34 2.13
N ARG A 31 4.75 -8.49 1.69
CA ARG A 31 3.43 -8.32 2.33
C ARG A 31 2.62 -9.62 2.27
N VAL A 32 2.53 -10.22 1.09
CA VAL A 32 1.79 -11.49 0.89
C VAL A 32 2.39 -12.60 1.74
N VAL A 33 3.72 -12.77 1.77
CA VAL A 33 4.37 -13.79 2.61
C VAL A 33 4.08 -13.54 4.10
N SER A 34 4.23 -12.31 4.58
CA SER A 34 3.94 -11.96 5.97
C SER A 34 2.47 -12.20 6.34
N SER A 35 1.56 -11.92 5.40
CA SER A 35 0.11 -12.11 5.55
C SER A 35 -0.24 -13.60 5.58
N VAL A 36 0.32 -14.41 4.67
CA VAL A 36 0.15 -15.87 4.66
C VAL A 36 0.59 -16.49 6.00
N ILE A 37 1.74 -16.07 6.54
CA ILE A 37 2.26 -16.58 7.82
C ILE A 37 1.34 -16.20 8.98
N ARG A 38 0.78 -14.98 8.97
CA ARG A 38 -0.09 -14.49 10.04
C ARG A 38 -1.56 -14.94 9.90
N HIS A 39 -1.97 -15.46 8.75
CA HIS A 39 -3.37 -15.80 8.49
C HIS A 39 -3.81 -17.05 9.28
N SER A 40 -4.71 -16.87 10.24
CA SER A 40 -5.20 -17.94 11.13
C SER A 40 -5.87 -19.09 10.37
N THR A 41 -6.57 -18.79 9.27
CA THR A 41 -7.22 -19.80 8.41
C THR A 41 -6.21 -20.64 7.61
N ALA A 42 -5.09 -20.04 7.19
CA ALA A 42 -4.01 -20.78 6.55
C ALA A 42 -3.41 -21.80 7.53
N ARG A 43 -3.17 -21.36 8.77
CA ARG A 43 -2.69 -22.23 9.85
C ARG A 43 -3.64 -23.39 10.17
N ARG A 44 -4.97 -23.15 10.19
CA ARG A 44 -5.98 -24.20 10.38
C ARG A 44 -6.00 -25.21 9.24
N SER A 45 -5.90 -24.76 7.99
CA SER A 45 -5.83 -25.68 6.84
C SER A 45 -4.57 -26.54 6.85
N TRP A 46 -3.44 -25.98 7.29
CA TRP A 46 -2.20 -26.74 7.53
C TRP A 46 -2.37 -27.81 8.60
N GLN A 47 -2.98 -27.46 9.73
CA GLN A 47 -3.24 -28.40 10.83
C GLN A 47 -4.17 -29.54 10.39
N ALA A 48 -5.24 -29.25 9.64
CA ALA A 48 -6.16 -30.26 9.12
C ALA A 48 -5.48 -31.23 8.14
N GLY A 49 -4.61 -30.73 7.26
CA GLY A 49 -3.83 -31.56 6.33
C GLY A 49 -2.85 -32.49 7.05
N ILE A 50 -2.15 -32.00 8.07
CA ILE A 50 -1.22 -32.80 8.88
C ILE A 50 -1.97 -33.94 9.61
N VAL A 51 -3.11 -33.64 10.23
CA VAL A 51 -3.94 -34.65 10.92
C VAL A 51 -4.46 -35.71 9.94
N GLY A 52 -4.90 -35.31 8.74
CA GLY A 52 -5.37 -36.25 7.71
C GLY A 52 -4.28 -37.17 7.15
N ILE A 53 -3.02 -36.72 7.09
CA ILE A 53 -1.90 -37.54 6.61
C ILE A 53 -1.39 -38.47 7.72
N LEU A 54 -1.38 -38.00 8.98
CA LEU A 54 -1.09 -38.83 10.15
C LEU A 54 -2.14 -39.94 10.33
N SER A 55 -3.42 -39.65 10.09
CA SER A 55 -4.47 -40.68 10.16
C SER A 55 -4.32 -41.74 9.06
N LEU A 56 -3.82 -41.38 7.88
CA LEU A 56 -3.50 -42.34 6.81
C LEU A 56 -2.32 -43.25 7.17
N GLN A 57 -1.34 -42.79 7.96
CA GLN A 57 -0.24 -43.65 8.45
C GLN A 57 -0.67 -44.70 9.48
N LEU A 58 -1.82 -44.53 10.13
CA LEU A 58 -2.41 -45.57 10.99
C LEU A 58 -2.97 -46.75 10.17
N THR A 59 -3.05 -46.60 8.84
CA THR A 59 -3.42 -47.66 7.90
C THR A 59 -2.15 -48.39 7.43
N PRO A 60 -2.06 -49.73 7.56
CA PRO A 60 -0.78 -50.48 7.41
C PRO A 60 -0.21 -50.56 5.98
N MET A 61 -0.72 -49.76 5.03
CA MET A 61 -0.40 -49.83 3.60
C MET A 61 0.60 -48.75 3.13
N LEU A 62 0.94 -47.73 3.93
CA LEU A 62 1.87 -46.67 3.53
C LEU A 62 3.22 -46.72 4.25
N THR A 63 4.31 -46.76 3.48
CA THR A 63 5.68 -46.61 3.99
C THR A 63 5.91 -45.18 4.49
N HIS A 64 6.75 -45.01 5.54
CA HIS A 64 7.06 -43.69 6.10
C HIS A 64 7.53 -42.67 5.06
N ARG A 65 8.26 -43.11 4.02
CA ARG A 65 8.70 -42.24 2.91
C ARG A 65 7.53 -41.65 2.13
N ALA A 66 6.50 -42.44 1.83
CA ALA A 66 5.33 -41.98 1.08
C ALA A 66 4.54 -40.92 1.85
N ALA A 67 4.46 -41.03 3.17
CA ALA A 67 3.80 -40.03 4.00
C ALA A 67 4.59 -38.72 4.15
N VAL A 68 5.92 -38.78 4.24
CA VAL A 68 6.76 -37.58 4.24
C VAL A 68 6.60 -36.82 2.92
N ILE A 69 6.58 -37.55 1.80
CA ILE A 69 6.34 -36.97 0.47
C ILE A 69 4.92 -36.38 0.40
N ALA A 70 3.91 -37.09 0.91
CA ALA A 70 2.54 -36.59 0.97
C ALA A 70 2.42 -35.31 1.81
N MET A 71 3.09 -35.24 2.97
CA MET A 71 3.14 -34.02 3.79
C MET A 71 3.82 -32.88 3.05
N ALA A 72 4.95 -33.12 2.39
CA ALA A 72 5.63 -32.10 1.61
C ALA A 72 4.74 -31.55 0.48
N LEU A 73 4.05 -32.43 -0.26
CA LEU A 73 3.10 -32.06 -1.32
C LEU A 73 1.89 -31.28 -0.77
N TRP A 74 1.34 -31.70 0.37
CA TRP A 74 0.23 -31.01 1.02
C TRP A 74 0.61 -29.63 1.54
N SER A 75 1.74 -29.53 2.25
CA SER A 75 2.26 -28.25 2.73
C SER A 75 2.60 -27.30 1.58
N ALA A 76 3.22 -27.79 0.51
CA ALA A 76 3.52 -27.01 -0.68
C ALA A 76 2.24 -26.56 -1.40
N GLY A 77 1.26 -27.47 -1.58
CA GLY A 77 -0.02 -27.18 -2.23
C GLY A 77 -0.82 -26.13 -1.49
N ILE A 78 -1.05 -26.33 -0.19
CA ILE A 78 -1.78 -25.35 0.64
C ILE A 78 -1.02 -24.02 0.69
N GLY A 79 0.31 -24.05 0.86
CA GLY A 79 1.14 -22.84 0.85
C GLY A 79 0.98 -22.03 -0.43
N LEU A 80 1.04 -22.69 -1.60
CA LEU A 80 0.84 -22.05 -2.90
C LEU A 80 -0.58 -21.52 -3.06
N THR A 81 -1.61 -22.28 -2.69
CA THR A 81 -3.01 -21.84 -2.78
C THR A 81 -3.26 -20.58 -1.97
N TRP A 82 -2.83 -20.53 -0.70
CA TRP A 82 -2.99 -19.34 0.13
C TRP A 82 -2.14 -18.17 -0.37
N PHE A 83 -0.93 -18.44 -0.86
CA PHE A 83 -0.09 -17.41 -1.46
C PHE A 83 -0.79 -16.75 -2.65
N PHE A 84 -1.34 -17.53 -3.59
CA PHE A 84 -2.06 -16.99 -4.74
C PHE A 84 -3.37 -16.30 -4.34
N TRP A 85 -4.12 -16.86 -3.39
CA TRP A 85 -5.38 -16.27 -2.94
C TRP A 85 -5.18 -14.91 -2.25
N ILE A 86 -4.24 -14.83 -1.30
CA ILE A 86 -3.91 -13.59 -0.60
C ILE A 86 -3.30 -12.57 -1.57
N ARG A 87 -2.44 -13.02 -2.50
CA ARG A 87 -1.89 -12.16 -3.55
C ARG A 87 -2.98 -11.52 -4.41
N GLU A 88 -3.98 -12.29 -4.83
CA GLU A 88 -5.08 -11.78 -5.62
C GLU A 88 -5.96 -10.81 -4.81
N GLN A 89 -6.23 -11.14 -3.55
CA GLN A 89 -6.98 -10.27 -2.65
C GLN A 89 -6.26 -8.94 -2.39
N ASP A 90 -4.94 -8.98 -2.16
CA ASP A 90 -4.11 -7.79 -1.97
C ASP A 90 -4.03 -6.94 -3.24
N ARG A 91 -3.98 -7.56 -4.42
CA ARG A 91 -4.04 -6.85 -5.70
C ARG A 91 -5.35 -6.11 -5.90
N ARG A 92 -6.48 -6.74 -5.58
CA ARG A 92 -7.81 -6.10 -5.68
C ARG A 92 -7.93 -4.93 -4.72
N ARG A 93 -7.52 -5.11 -3.46
CA ARG A 93 -7.49 -4.03 -2.46
C ARG A 93 -6.59 -2.88 -2.90
N ALA A 94 -5.37 -3.18 -3.37
CA ALA A 94 -4.46 -2.16 -3.86
C ALA A 94 -5.04 -1.37 -5.06
N PHE A 95 -5.82 -2.04 -5.93
CA PHE A 95 -6.51 -1.36 -7.02
C PHE A 95 -7.63 -0.45 -6.52
N GLU A 96 -8.49 -0.93 -5.63
CA GLU A 96 -9.55 -0.12 -5.00
C GLU A 96 -8.99 1.07 -4.23
N ASP A 97 -7.94 0.86 -3.44
CA ASP A 97 -7.26 1.91 -2.69
C ASP A 97 -6.59 2.92 -3.64
N SER A 98 -6.00 2.46 -4.75
CA SER A 98 -5.42 3.36 -5.75
C SER A 98 -6.47 4.29 -6.37
N GLN A 99 -7.67 3.78 -6.63
CA GLN A 99 -8.79 4.57 -7.13
C GLN A 99 -9.29 5.54 -6.06
N ARG A 100 -9.45 5.05 -4.82
CA ARG A 100 -9.90 5.90 -3.69
C ARG A 100 -8.95 7.07 -3.46
N ILE A 101 -7.63 6.82 -3.46
CA ILE A 101 -6.61 7.85 -3.26
C ILE A 101 -6.62 8.85 -4.42
N ALA A 102 -6.64 8.38 -5.66
CA ALA A 102 -6.64 9.24 -6.83
C ALA A 102 -7.91 10.12 -6.88
N ASN A 103 -9.08 9.54 -6.58
CA ASN A 103 -10.34 10.28 -6.50
C ASN A 103 -10.33 11.29 -5.35
N HIS A 104 -9.78 10.93 -4.19
CA HIS A 104 -9.70 11.84 -3.06
C HIS A 104 -8.78 13.05 -3.34
N LEU A 105 -7.67 12.83 -4.04
CA LEU A 105 -6.81 13.94 -4.49
C LEU A 105 -7.51 14.81 -5.54
N ALA A 106 -8.29 14.21 -6.44
CA ALA A 106 -9.10 14.98 -7.39
C ALA A 106 -10.16 15.82 -6.68
N THR A 107 -10.87 15.27 -5.68
CA THR A 107 -11.86 16.03 -4.90
C THR A 107 -11.22 17.16 -4.10
N LEU A 108 -10.04 16.94 -3.51
CA LEU A 108 -9.31 17.99 -2.80
C LEU A 108 -8.87 19.12 -3.75
N HIS A 109 -8.51 18.80 -4.99
CA HIS A 109 -8.21 19.79 -6.01
C HIS A 109 -9.45 20.56 -6.47
N GLU A 110 -10.61 19.92 -6.60
CA GLU A 110 -11.86 20.63 -6.92
C GLU A 110 -12.28 21.57 -5.77
N GLN A 111 -12.14 21.12 -4.52
CA GLN A 111 -12.41 21.92 -3.32
C GLN A 111 -11.40 23.06 -3.08
N GLN A 112 -10.29 23.10 -3.82
CA GLN A 112 -9.31 24.20 -3.78
C GLN A 112 -9.93 25.55 -4.13
N GLN A 113 -11.03 25.58 -4.90
CA GLN A 113 -11.74 26.83 -5.22
C GLN A 113 -12.48 27.43 -4.02
N GLU A 114 -12.77 26.65 -2.99
CA GLU A 114 -13.60 27.05 -1.84
C GLU A 114 -12.82 27.15 -0.51
N GLY A 115 -11.48 26.97 -0.53
CA GLY A 115 -10.69 27.04 0.71
C GLY A 115 -9.17 26.94 0.53
N TYR A 116 -8.49 26.54 1.61
CA TYR A 116 -7.02 26.41 1.66
C TYR A 116 -6.49 25.06 1.18
N ASN A 117 -7.36 24.19 0.66
CA ASN A 117 -7.00 22.86 0.18
C ASN A 117 -6.10 22.97 -1.04
N ARG A 118 -4.98 22.27 -1.06
CA ARG A 118 -4.10 22.20 -2.24
C ARG A 118 -3.47 20.84 -2.38
N VAL A 119 -3.22 20.47 -3.64
CA VAL A 119 -2.57 19.20 -3.97
C VAL A 119 -1.33 19.49 -4.83
N TRP A 120 -0.22 18.85 -4.46
CA TRP A 120 1.05 18.95 -5.19
C TRP A 120 1.52 17.59 -5.67
N VAL A 121 2.18 17.59 -6.83
CA VAL A 121 2.81 16.43 -7.44
C VAL A 121 4.29 16.73 -7.70
N MET A 122 5.13 15.72 -7.54
CA MET A 122 6.55 15.78 -7.86
C MET A 122 6.80 14.98 -9.14
N MET A 123 7.43 15.62 -10.11
CA MET A 123 7.76 15.05 -11.41
C MET A 123 9.27 14.83 -11.50
N GLN A 124 9.68 13.75 -12.17
CA GLN A 124 11.06 13.50 -12.53
C GLN A 124 11.35 14.05 -13.93
N ASP A 125 12.30 15.00 -14.03
CA ASP A 125 12.51 15.80 -15.24
C ASP A 125 12.88 14.99 -16.49
N ASN A 126 13.40 13.77 -16.33
CA ASN A 126 13.91 12.96 -17.45
C ASN A 126 12.90 11.92 -17.98
N THR A 127 11.79 11.68 -17.25
CA THR A 127 10.86 10.59 -17.56
C THR A 127 9.42 11.04 -17.69
N GLN A 128 9.11 12.34 -17.48
CA GLN A 128 7.73 12.83 -17.27
C GLN A 128 6.95 11.97 -16.27
N GLY A 129 7.67 11.24 -15.42
CA GLY A 129 7.09 10.30 -14.46
C GLY A 129 6.74 11.09 -13.21
N LEU A 130 5.48 11.00 -12.80
CA LEU A 130 5.11 11.38 -11.45
C LEU A 130 5.84 10.43 -10.50
N VAL A 131 6.53 11.00 -9.50
CA VAL A 131 7.32 10.25 -8.51
C VAL A 131 6.76 10.38 -7.10
N GLY A 132 5.83 11.31 -6.88
CA GLY A 132 5.08 11.42 -5.64
C GLY A 132 3.96 12.45 -5.74
N ALA A 133 3.00 12.36 -4.82
CA ALA A 133 1.90 13.30 -4.66
C ALA A 133 1.59 13.50 -3.18
N VAL A 134 1.07 14.68 -2.84
CA VAL A 134 0.63 15.04 -1.49
C VAL A 134 -0.56 15.98 -1.55
N GLY A 135 -1.56 15.76 -0.70
CA GLY A 135 -2.69 16.67 -0.49
C GLY A 135 -2.58 17.38 0.85
N LEU A 136 -3.02 18.64 0.90
CA LEU A 136 -3.31 19.39 2.11
C LEU A 136 -4.83 19.61 2.15
N GLU A 137 -5.45 19.11 3.20
CA GLU A 137 -6.86 19.36 3.51
C GLU A 137 -6.93 20.27 4.74
N TYR A 138 -7.64 21.38 4.64
CA TYR A 138 -7.88 22.28 5.76
C TYR A 138 -9.22 21.98 6.40
N VAL A 139 -9.20 21.66 7.70
CA VAL A 139 -10.40 21.37 8.47
C VAL A 139 -10.80 22.63 9.23
N TYR A 140 -11.80 23.35 8.70
CA TYR A 140 -12.29 24.61 9.28
C TYR A 140 -12.75 24.49 10.74
N GLU A 141 -13.31 23.34 11.14
CA GLU A 141 -13.78 23.09 12.51
C GLU A 141 -12.65 23.04 13.54
N GLU A 142 -11.45 22.62 13.12
CA GLU A 142 -10.29 22.45 13.99
C GLU A 142 -9.27 23.61 13.84
N GLY A 143 -9.38 24.39 12.76
CA GLY A 143 -8.39 25.41 12.43
C GLY A 143 -7.04 24.85 11.98
N GLU A 144 -7.01 23.58 11.55
CA GLU A 144 -5.78 22.85 11.26
C GLU A 144 -5.74 22.29 9.84
N GLY A 145 -4.55 22.30 9.24
CA GLY A 145 -4.25 21.67 7.96
C GLY A 145 -3.75 20.25 8.17
N ARG A 146 -4.44 19.26 7.60
CA ARG A 146 -4.07 17.84 7.62
C ARG A 146 -3.36 17.46 6.31
N ILE A 147 -2.20 16.81 6.42
CA ILE A 147 -1.47 16.29 5.27
C ILE A 147 -2.02 14.91 4.90
N TRP A 148 -2.62 14.80 3.72
CA TRP A 148 -3.17 13.56 3.20
C TRP A 148 -2.31 12.94 2.09
N ASN A 149 -2.30 11.60 2.08
CA ASN A 149 -1.83 10.75 0.98
C ASN A 149 -0.44 11.12 0.44
N LEU A 150 0.57 10.89 1.28
CA LEU A 150 1.97 10.97 0.85
C LEU A 150 2.31 9.75 0.00
N THR A 151 2.34 9.92 -1.31
CA THR A 151 2.82 8.88 -2.23
C THR A 151 4.24 9.23 -2.67
N GLY A 152 5.13 8.23 -2.71
CA GLY A 152 6.53 8.47 -3.03
C GLY A 152 7.41 7.28 -2.65
N VAL A 153 8.24 6.83 -3.60
CA VAL A 153 9.09 5.64 -3.46
C VAL A 153 10.28 5.88 -2.53
N GLU A 154 10.78 7.12 -2.45
CA GLU A 154 11.96 7.48 -1.67
C GLU A 154 11.62 8.47 -0.55
N SER A 155 12.21 8.28 0.64
CA SER A 155 12.05 9.18 1.78
C SER A 155 12.43 10.63 1.45
N ARG A 156 13.33 10.85 0.49
CA ARG A 156 13.73 12.18 0.02
C ARG A 156 12.60 12.90 -0.73
N ILE A 157 11.84 12.16 -1.55
CA ILE A 157 10.68 12.68 -2.30
C ILE A 157 9.57 13.05 -1.31
N GLN A 158 9.30 12.14 -0.37
CA GLN A 158 8.34 12.34 0.72
C GLN A 158 8.67 13.59 1.54
N LEU A 159 9.93 13.74 1.97
CA LEU A 159 10.37 14.90 2.74
C LEU A 159 10.23 16.21 1.95
N ALA A 160 10.60 16.22 0.67
CA ALA A 160 10.50 17.41 -0.17
C ALA A 160 9.04 17.85 -0.37
N LEU A 161 8.12 16.89 -0.55
CA LEU A 161 6.69 17.15 -0.64
C LEU A 161 6.13 17.71 0.68
N VAL A 162 6.46 17.10 1.82
CA VAL A 162 6.04 17.61 3.14
C VAL A 162 6.59 19.01 3.42
N GLN A 163 7.86 19.27 3.08
CA GLN A 163 8.45 20.60 3.22
C GLN A 163 7.70 21.65 2.40
N LYS A 164 7.25 21.30 1.19
CA LYS A 164 6.45 22.21 0.36
C LYS A 164 5.09 22.52 0.99
N VAL A 165 4.43 21.51 1.55
CA VAL A 165 3.14 21.66 2.24
C VAL A 165 3.29 22.56 3.47
N ILE A 166 4.31 22.32 4.30
CA ILE A 166 4.60 23.14 5.50
C ILE A 166 4.92 24.58 5.10
N GLN A 167 5.68 24.80 4.02
CA GLN A 167 5.97 26.15 3.53
C GLN A 167 4.69 26.88 3.12
N PHE A 168 3.79 26.22 2.40
CA PHE A 168 2.51 26.81 2.00
C PHE A 168 1.65 27.14 3.22
N ALA A 169 1.52 26.21 4.16
CA ALA A 169 0.71 26.45 5.35
C ALA A 169 1.23 27.60 6.22
N ARG A 170 2.56 27.74 6.36
CA ARG A 170 3.14 28.92 7.02
C ARG A 170 2.83 30.24 6.30
N GLN A 171 2.79 30.22 4.97
CA GLN A 171 2.41 31.41 4.18
C GLN A 171 0.93 31.76 4.33
N SER A 172 0.09 30.76 4.61
CA SER A 172 -1.35 30.90 4.78
C SER A 172 -1.80 30.98 6.25
N ASP A 173 -0.86 31.08 7.20
CA ASP A 173 -1.11 31.12 8.65
C ASP A 173 -1.93 29.93 9.19
N ILE A 174 -1.71 28.75 8.61
CA ILE A 174 -2.38 27.49 8.98
C ILE A 174 -1.47 26.68 9.90
N SER A 175 -1.98 26.30 11.08
CA SER A 175 -1.36 25.26 11.91
C SER A 175 -1.49 23.91 11.21
N VAL A 176 -0.37 23.32 10.81
CA VAL A 176 -0.37 22.00 10.15
C VAL A 176 -0.20 20.91 11.18
N LEU A 177 -1.17 20.02 11.27
CA LEU A 177 -1.01 18.76 11.95
C LEU A 177 -0.55 17.72 10.94
N VAL A 178 0.70 17.28 11.10
CA VAL A 178 1.28 16.22 10.27
C VAL A 178 0.78 14.88 10.82
N GLU A 179 -0.50 14.60 10.60
CA GLU A 179 -1.01 13.25 10.80
C GLU A 179 -0.57 12.42 9.59
N MET A 180 0.58 11.77 9.69
CA MET A 180 1.05 10.85 8.66
C MET A 180 0.16 9.61 8.66
N LYS A 181 -1.04 9.71 8.10
CA LYS A 181 -1.81 8.54 7.73
C LYS A 181 -1.15 7.97 6.48
N GLN A 182 -0.03 7.29 6.68
CA GLN A 182 0.58 6.46 5.65
C GLN A 182 -0.50 5.49 5.19
N SER A 183 -1.05 5.71 4.00
CA SER A 183 -2.08 4.86 3.39
C SER A 183 -1.53 3.47 3.05
N ILE A 184 -0.23 3.26 3.25
CA ILE A 184 0.46 2.00 3.10
C ILE A 184 1.07 1.65 4.46
N PRO A 185 0.71 0.51 5.09
CA PRO A 185 1.28 0.14 6.36
C PRO A 185 2.80 -0.01 6.22
N GLU A 186 3.53 0.76 7.02
CA GLU A 186 4.94 0.52 7.29
C GLU A 186 5.10 -0.96 7.66
N THR A 187 6.01 -1.63 6.96
CA THR A 187 6.53 -2.89 7.45
C THR A 187 7.33 -2.55 8.69
N VAL A 188 6.72 -2.77 9.86
CA VAL A 188 7.42 -2.77 11.14
C VAL A 188 8.53 -3.81 11.01
N SER A 189 9.75 -3.33 10.77
CA SER A 189 10.98 -4.08 10.96
C SER A 189 11.07 -4.41 12.46
N SER A 190 10.82 -5.65 12.82
CA SER A 190 11.25 -6.24 14.09
C SER A 190 12.43 -7.15 13.83
#